data_AF-A0A663F5A3-F1
#
_entry.id   AF-A0A663F5A3-F1
#
_cell.length_a   1.000
_cell.length_b   1.000
_cell.length_c   1.000
_cell.angle_alpha   90.00
_cell.angle_beta   90.00
_cell.angle_gamma   90.00
#
_symmetry.space_group_name_H-M   'P 1'
#
loop_
_entity.id
_entity.type
_entity.pdbx_description
1 polymer ?
#
loop_
_entity_poly.entity_id
_entity_poly.type
_entity_poly.pdbx_seq_one_letter_code
_entity_poly.pdbx_strand_id
1 'polypeptide(L)'
;MKDPPIREKKFLESVLGILLEKSQHRISAVRQMAVRGLGNAFRGAPKEVHKHKTTILEVLQRGLENTRCPVLAAESMLALAEVVRKLKAKGLGSAFKDILTDGVSELQEPDVLRFSAFSLYAVLASSASGKRSFFTREVWETWVSLLLHLRDPDPEASNVRAPPPRSYLQNCRKPQKETIVTSIGLGAAQLQYEVYHCLVSELCPGETSRPQGLFPRTEKGA
;
A
#
# COMPACT_ATOMS: atom_id res chain seq x y z
N MET A 1 5.63 -6.81 -24.71
CA MET A 1 4.65 -7.84 -24.29
C MET A 1 3.69 -8.06 -25.44
N LYS A 2 3.32 -9.30 -25.76
CA LYS A 2 2.13 -9.57 -26.60
C LYS A 2 0.89 -9.37 -25.71
N ASP A 3 -0.20 -8.91 -26.29
CA ASP A 3 -1.48 -8.82 -25.55
C ASP A 3 -2.06 -10.23 -25.34
N PRO A 4 -2.80 -10.47 -24.24
CA PRO A 4 -3.36 -11.80 -23.95
C PRO A 4 -4.36 -12.24 -25.02
N PRO A 5 -4.39 -13.53 -25.40
CA PRO A 5 -5.31 -14.03 -26.41
C PRO A 5 -6.76 -13.78 -26.03
N ILE A 6 -7.61 -13.56 -27.05
CA ILE A 6 -9.00 -13.07 -26.89
C ILE A 6 -9.84 -13.89 -25.91
N ARG A 7 -9.56 -15.20 -25.79
CA ARG A 7 -10.19 -16.11 -24.81
C ARG A 7 -9.90 -15.75 -23.36
N GLU A 8 -8.64 -15.42 -23.03
CA GLU A 8 -8.23 -15.01 -21.68
C GLU A 8 -8.83 -13.65 -21.32
N LYS A 9 -8.83 -12.71 -22.27
CA LYS A 9 -9.48 -11.41 -22.07
C LYS A 9 -10.97 -11.58 -21.77
N LYS A 10 -11.71 -12.37 -22.57
CA LYS A 10 -13.13 -12.66 -22.30
C LYS A 10 -13.36 -13.33 -20.95
N PHE A 11 -12.50 -14.27 -20.54
CA PHE A 11 -12.58 -14.91 -19.23
C PHE A 11 -12.38 -13.91 -18.08
N LEU A 12 -11.38 -13.03 -18.17
CA LEU A 12 -11.13 -11.99 -17.17
C LEU A 12 -12.31 -11.02 -17.04
N GLU A 13 -12.96 -10.64 -18.14
CA GLU A 13 -14.18 -9.81 -18.11
C GLU A 13 -15.33 -10.48 -17.34
N SER A 14 -15.55 -11.79 -17.56
CA SER A 14 -16.54 -12.56 -16.80
C SER A 14 -16.19 -12.65 -15.30
N VAL A 15 -14.92 -12.88 -14.97
CA VAL A 15 -14.45 -12.90 -13.57
C VAL A 15 -14.64 -11.54 -12.90
N LEU A 16 -14.29 -10.44 -13.58
CA LEU A 16 -14.50 -9.08 -13.05
C LEU A 16 -15.98 -8.78 -12.82
N GLY A 17 -16.87 -9.19 -13.73
CA GLY A 17 -18.32 -9.06 -13.54
C GLY A 17 -18.81 -9.78 -12.27
N ILE A 18 -18.37 -11.02 -12.06
CA ILE A 18 -18.70 -11.79 -10.86
C ILE A 18 -18.14 -11.12 -9.59
N LEU A 19 -16.90 -10.62 -9.62
CA LEU A 19 -16.30 -9.94 -8.47
C LEU A 19 -17.03 -8.62 -8.14
N LEU A 20 -17.42 -7.83 -9.14
CA LEU A 20 -18.20 -6.61 -8.95
C LEU A 20 -19.61 -6.91 -8.39
N GLU A 21 -20.24 -8.00 -8.82
CA GLU A 21 -21.52 -8.48 -8.28
C GLU A 21 -21.37 -8.94 -6.81
N LYS A 22 -20.41 -9.82 -6.52
CA LYS A 22 -20.21 -10.39 -5.18
C LYS A 22 -19.65 -9.38 -4.16
N SER A 23 -19.06 -8.26 -4.60
CA SER A 23 -18.68 -7.15 -3.72
C SER A 23 -19.88 -6.52 -2.99
N GLN A 24 -21.09 -6.67 -3.52
CA GLN A 24 -22.34 -6.14 -2.93
C GLN A 24 -23.11 -7.20 -2.14
N HIS A 25 -22.54 -8.40 -1.96
CA HIS A 25 -23.23 -9.52 -1.32
C HIS A 25 -23.53 -9.29 0.17
N ARG A 26 -24.63 -9.85 0.68
CA ARG A 26 -25.06 -9.64 2.08
C ARG A 26 -24.05 -10.19 3.11
N ILE A 27 -23.41 -11.32 2.82
CA ILE A 27 -22.40 -11.95 3.70
C ILE A 27 -21.04 -11.26 3.54
N SER A 28 -20.49 -10.72 4.64
CA SER A 28 -19.25 -9.94 4.65
C SER A 28 -18.03 -10.70 4.11
N ALA A 29 -17.87 -11.98 4.43
CA ALA A 29 -16.77 -12.81 3.91
C ALA A 29 -16.79 -12.94 2.38
N VAL A 30 -17.97 -12.94 1.76
CA VAL A 30 -18.11 -12.95 0.29
C VAL A 30 -17.69 -11.61 -0.30
N ARG A 31 -18.05 -10.49 0.35
CA ARG A 31 -17.55 -9.15 -0.04
C ARG A 31 -16.03 -9.06 0.07
N GLN A 32 -15.44 -9.56 1.16
CA GLN A 32 -14.00 -9.56 1.39
C GLN A 32 -13.26 -10.34 0.28
N MET A 33 -13.72 -11.56 -0.04
CA MET A 33 -13.13 -12.36 -1.13
C MET A 33 -13.28 -11.68 -2.50
N ALA A 34 -14.39 -10.98 -2.74
CA ALA A 34 -14.59 -10.21 -3.96
C ALA A 34 -13.63 -9.00 -4.05
N VAL A 35 -13.52 -8.20 -2.99
CA VAL A 35 -12.59 -7.07 -2.85
C VAL A 35 -11.14 -7.51 -3.06
N ARG A 36 -10.72 -8.59 -2.40
CA ARG A 36 -9.41 -9.25 -2.60
C ARG A 36 -9.18 -9.67 -4.05
N GLY A 37 -10.21 -10.18 -4.71
CA GLY A 37 -10.17 -10.53 -6.12
C GLY A 37 -9.96 -9.32 -7.04
N LEU A 38 -10.61 -8.19 -6.77
CA LEU A 38 -10.45 -6.95 -7.55
C LEU A 38 -9.04 -6.36 -7.41
N GLY A 39 -8.48 -6.35 -6.19
CA GLY A 39 -7.08 -5.98 -5.95
C GLY A 39 -6.10 -6.87 -6.71
N ASN A 40 -6.30 -8.20 -6.66
CA ASN A 40 -5.49 -9.16 -7.40
C ASN A 40 -5.64 -9.04 -8.92
N ALA A 41 -6.83 -8.69 -9.43
CA ALA A 41 -7.02 -8.43 -10.86
C ALA A 41 -6.20 -7.21 -11.32
N PHE A 42 -6.21 -6.11 -10.56
CA PHE A 42 -5.32 -4.96 -10.81
C PHE A 42 -3.83 -5.34 -10.68
N ARG A 43 -3.47 -6.19 -9.72
CA ARG A 43 -2.11 -6.71 -9.53
C ARG A 43 -1.60 -7.46 -10.76
N GLY A 44 -2.40 -8.37 -11.32
CA GLY A 44 -2.04 -9.24 -12.44
C GLY A 44 -2.25 -8.64 -13.84
N ALA A 45 -3.40 -8.02 -14.09
CA ALA A 45 -3.86 -7.58 -15.42
C ALA A 45 -4.25 -6.08 -15.45
N PRO A 46 -3.34 -5.16 -15.10
CA PRO A 46 -3.66 -3.75 -14.89
C PRO A 46 -4.10 -2.99 -16.15
N LYS A 47 -3.78 -3.47 -17.36
CA LYS A 47 -4.23 -2.80 -18.61
C LYS A 47 -5.68 -3.18 -18.92
N GLU A 48 -5.98 -4.46 -18.76
CA GLU A 48 -7.23 -5.11 -19.07
C GLU A 48 -8.32 -4.64 -18.11
N VAL A 49 -7.97 -4.52 -16.82
CA VAL A 49 -8.84 -4.03 -15.75
C VAL A 49 -9.02 -2.50 -15.79
N HIS A 50 -8.11 -1.73 -16.42
CA HIS A 50 -8.13 -0.26 -16.38
C HIS A 50 -9.47 0.38 -16.80
N LYS A 51 -10.18 -0.23 -17.75
CA LYS A 51 -11.48 0.28 -18.23
C LYS A 51 -12.58 0.27 -17.14
N HIS A 52 -12.45 -0.62 -16.14
CA HIS A 52 -13.39 -0.78 -15.03
C HIS A 52 -12.96 0.01 -13.78
N LYS A 53 -11.90 0.82 -13.86
CA LYS A 53 -11.25 1.43 -12.69
C LYS A 53 -12.20 2.22 -11.78
N THR A 54 -13.15 2.97 -12.35
CA THR A 54 -14.03 3.84 -11.56
C THR A 54 -14.94 3.02 -10.65
N THR A 55 -15.67 2.04 -11.22
CA THR A 55 -16.53 1.13 -10.48
C THR A 55 -15.76 0.26 -9.48
N ILE A 56 -14.51 -0.10 -9.78
CA ILE A 56 -13.65 -0.80 -8.82
C ILE A 56 -13.26 0.13 -7.65
N LEU A 57 -12.86 1.37 -7.92
CA LEU A 57 -12.56 2.34 -6.85
C LEU A 57 -13.78 2.63 -5.96
N GLU A 58 -14.95 2.85 -6.56
CA GLU A 58 -16.23 3.02 -5.83
C GLU A 58 -16.55 1.83 -4.92
N VAL A 59 -16.30 0.60 -5.37
CA VAL A 59 -16.50 -0.63 -4.58
C VAL A 59 -15.48 -0.73 -3.44
N LEU A 60 -14.22 -0.34 -3.69
CA LEU A 60 -13.16 -0.42 -2.70
C LEU A 60 -13.30 0.66 -1.62
N GLN A 61 -13.60 1.91 -1.98
CA GLN A 61 -13.83 3.01 -1.03
C GLN A 61 -15.04 2.73 -0.14
N ARG A 62 -16.17 2.29 -0.71
CA ARG A 62 -17.35 1.84 0.09
C ARG A 62 -17.06 0.63 1.00
N GLY A 63 -16.03 -0.16 0.68
CA GLY A 63 -15.56 -1.24 1.55
C GLY A 63 -14.65 -0.74 2.67
N LEU A 64 -13.86 0.31 2.42
CA LEU A 64 -13.04 1.05 3.39
C LEU A 64 -13.92 1.81 4.39
N GLU A 65 -14.90 2.57 3.92
CA GLU A 65 -15.93 3.28 4.71
C GLU A 65 -16.78 2.36 5.64
N ASN A 66 -16.58 1.04 5.61
CA ASN A 66 -17.45 0.06 6.26
C ASN A 66 -17.09 -0.17 7.74
N THR A 67 -17.36 0.84 8.57
CA THR A 67 -17.17 0.82 10.04
C THR A 67 -17.82 -0.37 10.76
N ARG A 68 -18.82 -1.04 10.14
CA ARG A 68 -19.45 -2.26 10.68
C ARG A 68 -18.67 -3.55 10.39
N CYS A 69 -17.57 -3.49 9.64
CA CYS A 69 -16.78 -4.66 9.28
C CYS A 69 -15.29 -4.30 9.03
N PRO A 70 -14.48 -4.12 10.10
CA PRO A 70 -13.05 -3.82 9.99
C PRO A 70 -12.26 -4.78 9.08
N VAL A 71 -12.63 -6.06 9.05
CA VAL A 71 -12.02 -7.08 8.17
C VAL A 71 -12.27 -6.83 6.68
N LEU A 72 -13.35 -6.12 6.32
CA LEU A 72 -13.65 -5.69 4.95
C LEU A 72 -12.91 -4.39 4.61
N ALA A 73 -12.84 -3.44 5.56
CA ALA A 73 -12.12 -2.18 5.38
C ALA A 73 -10.60 -2.40 5.24
N ALA A 74 -10.03 -3.27 6.08
CA ALA A 74 -8.65 -3.75 5.96
C ALA A 74 -8.36 -4.32 4.56
N GLU A 75 -9.22 -5.23 4.08
CA GLU A 75 -9.04 -5.82 2.74
C GLU A 75 -9.19 -4.78 1.61
N SER A 76 -10.10 -3.81 1.78
CA SER A 76 -10.26 -2.70 0.86
C SER A 76 -9.00 -1.83 0.79
N MET A 77 -8.34 -1.54 1.92
CA MET A 77 -7.07 -0.80 1.91
C MET A 77 -5.95 -1.58 1.19
N LEU A 78 -5.85 -2.90 1.42
CA LEU A 78 -4.88 -3.74 0.72
C LEU A 78 -5.16 -3.83 -0.79
N ALA A 79 -6.43 -3.90 -1.19
CA ALA A 79 -6.83 -3.87 -2.60
C ALA A 79 -6.57 -2.49 -3.23
N LEU A 80 -6.89 -1.39 -2.53
CA LEU A 80 -6.54 -0.02 -2.94
C LEU A 80 -5.03 0.14 -3.10
N ALA A 81 -4.22 -0.44 -2.22
CA ALA A 81 -2.76 -0.42 -2.35
C ALA A 81 -2.28 -1.07 -3.66
N GLU A 82 -2.92 -2.14 -4.16
CA GLU A 82 -2.63 -2.65 -5.51
C GLU A 82 -3.07 -1.68 -6.61
N VAL A 83 -4.26 -1.07 -6.52
CA VAL A 83 -4.75 -0.10 -7.52
C VAL A 83 -3.85 1.15 -7.59
N VAL A 84 -3.52 1.76 -6.45
CA VAL A 84 -2.64 2.93 -6.34
C VAL A 84 -1.25 2.62 -6.91
N ARG A 85 -0.68 1.45 -6.61
CA ARG A 85 0.65 1.03 -7.10
C ARG A 85 0.72 0.95 -8.63
N LYS A 86 -0.40 0.62 -9.28
CA LYS A 86 -0.51 0.51 -10.76
C LYS A 86 -0.87 1.83 -11.43
N LEU A 87 -1.79 2.59 -10.87
CA LEU A 87 -2.32 3.82 -11.48
C LEU A 87 -1.52 5.09 -11.10
N LYS A 88 -0.98 5.12 -9.87
CA LYS A 88 -0.34 6.27 -9.22
C LYS A 88 -1.25 7.51 -9.13
N ALA A 89 -0.77 8.59 -8.50
CA ALA A 89 -1.52 9.84 -8.36
C ALA A 89 -2.07 10.38 -9.70
N LYS A 90 -1.34 10.21 -10.81
CA LYS A 90 -1.78 10.63 -12.16
C LYS A 90 -2.94 9.79 -12.72
N GLY A 91 -2.93 8.46 -12.55
CA GLY A 91 -3.96 7.59 -13.11
C GLY A 91 -5.29 7.58 -12.33
N LEU A 92 -5.24 8.04 -11.07
CA LEU A 92 -6.36 8.13 -10.14
C LEU A 92 -7.14 9.46 -10.20
N GLY A 93 -6.58 10.53 -10.78
CA GLY A 93 -7.29 11.82 -10.86
C GLY A 93 -7.55 12.44 -9.49
N SER A 94 -8.79 12.83 -9.18
CA SER A 94 -9.20 13.31 -7.84
C SER A 94 -8.92 12.26 -6.76
N ALA A 95 -9.44 11.04 -6.97
CA ALA A 95 -9.56 9.94 -6.01
C ALA A 95 -8.32 9.61 -5.17
N PHE A 96 -7.10 9.90 -5.65
CA PHE A 96 -5.89 9.78 -4.81
C PHE A 96 -5.93 10.68 -3.55
N LYS A 97 -6.66 11.80 -3.57
CA LYS A 97 -6.85 12.64 -2.36
C LYS A 97 -7.78 11.94 -1.39
N ASP A 98 -8.95 11.57 -1.89
CA ASP A 98 -10.04 10.93 -1.18
C ASP A 98 -9.50 9.66 -0.47
N ILE A 99 -8.92 8.72 -1.23
CA ILE A 99 -8.26 7.49 -0.73
C ILE A 99 -7.14 7.77 0.29
N LEU A 100 -6.46 8.93 0.22
CA LEU A 100 -5.44 9.30 1.19
C LEU A 100 -6.07 9.78 2.50
N THR A 101 -7.10 10.62 2.46
CA THR A 101 -7.82 11.06 3.65
C THR A 101 -8.58 9.89 4.30
N ASP A 102 -9.27 9.07 3.50
CA ASP A 102 -9.99 7.86 3.95
C ASP A 102 -9.02 6.85 4.61
N GLY A 103 -7.88 6.56 3.96
CA GLY A 103 -6.86 5.64 4.48
C GLY A 103 -6.05 6.20 5.65
N VAL A 104 -6.22 7.49 5.98
CA VAL A 104 -5.57 8.18 7.10
C VAL A 104 -6.44 8.18 8.36
N SER A 105 -7.77 8.23 8.26
CA SER A 105 -8.63 8.07 9.43
C SER A 105 -8.48 6.69 10.09
N GLU A 106 -8.32 5.63 9.28
CA GLU A 106 -8.09 4.27 9.78
C GLU A 106 -6.74 4.08 10.53
N LEU A 107 -5.85 5.08 10.55
CA LEU A 107 -4.62 5.05 11.35
C LEU A 107 -4.88 5.26 12.85
N GLN A 108 -6.11 5.52 13.29
CA GLN A 108 -6.48 5.65 14.71
C GLN A 108 -7.30 4.45 15.23
N GLU A 109 -7.58 3.48 14.37
CA GLU A 109 -8.48 2.34 14.61
C GLU A 109 -7.73 1.07 15.09
N PRO A 110 -8.42 0.01 15.58
CA PRO A 110 -7.77 -1.12 16.25
C PRO A 110 -6.93 -2.01 15.31
N ASP A 111 -6.06 -2.81 15.93
CA ASP A 111 -4.96 -3.63 15.38
C ASP A 111 -5.16 -4.11 13.92
N VAL A 112 -6.30 -4.73 13.61
CA VAL A 112 -6.61 -5.34 12.30
C VAL A 112 -6.62 -4.36 11.12
N LEU A 113 -6.84 -3.07 11.36
CA LEU A 113 -6.87 -2.03 10.33
C LEU A 113 -5.49 -1.43 10.06
N ARG A 114 -4.65 -1.31 11.09
CA ARG A 114 -3.36 -0.60 11.05
C ARG A 114 -2.43 -1.10 9.95
N PHE A 115 -2.10 -2.39 9.93
CA PHE A 115 -1.21 -2.99 8.92
C PHE A 115 -1.67 -2.66 7.48
N SER A 116 -2.99 -2.65 7.27
CA SER A 116 -3.62 -2.37 5.99
C SER A 116 -3.57 -0.88 5.64
N ALA A 117 -3.80 0.00 6.62
CA ALA A 117 -3.64 1.45 6.50
C ALA A 117 -2.19 1.84 6.19
N PHE A 118 -1.20 1.31 6.93
CA PHE A 118 0.23 1.53 6.63
C PHE A 118 0.63 0.98 5.26
N SER A 119 0.11 -0.18 4.86
CA SER A 119 0.35 -0.75 3.53
C SER A 119 -0.21 0.11 2.40
N LEU A 120 -1.38 0.73 2.58
CA LEU A 120 -1.95 1.71 1.66
C LEU A 120 -1.14 3.02 1.67
N TYR A 121 -0.81 3.54 2.85
CA TYR A 121 -0.09 4.79 3.04
C TYR A 121 1.31 4.79 2.42
N ALA A 122 2.09 3.72 2.60
CA ALA A 122 3.40 3.55 1.98
C ALA A 122 3.33 3.52 0.44
N VAL A 123 2.25 2.99 -0.13
CA VAL A 123 2.02 3.02 -1.59
C VAL A 123 1.58 4.41 -2.05
N LEU A 124 0.74 5.11 -1.29
CA LEU A 124 0.34 6.49 -1.59
C LEU A 124 1.56 7.41 -1.58
N ALA A 125 2.43 7.32 -0.58
CA ALA A 125 3.71 8.06 -0.48
C ALA A 125 4.57 7.87 -1.73
N SER A 126 4.91 6.61 -2.06
CA SER A 126 5.70 6.26 -3.25
C SER A 126 5.00 6.58 -4.59
N SER A 127 3.71 6.91 -4.56
CA SER A 127 2.89 7.25 -5.73
C SER A 127 2.55 8.75 -5.84
N ALA A 128 2.91 9.57 -4.86
CA ALA A 128 2.54 10.99 -4.74
C ALA A 128 3.23 11.95 -5.74
N SER A 129 3.84 11.44 -6.80
CA SER A 129 4.45 12.26 -7.85
C SER A 129 3.40 13.15 -8.52
N GLY A 130 3.64 14.47 -8.52
CA GLY A 130 2.67 15.49 -8.96
C GLY A 130 1.61 15.87 -7.91
N LYS A 131 1.63 15.29 -6.71
CA LYS A 131 0.75 15.63 -5.57
C LYS A 131 1.49 15.79 -4.23
N ARG A 132 2.82 15.97 -4.26
CA ARG A 132 3.68 15.97 -3.07
C ARG A 132 3.19 16.90 -1.96
N SER A 133 3.00 18.20 -2.20
CA SER A 133 2.59 19.15 -1.15
C SER A 133 1.23 18.85 -0.50
N PHE A 134 0.31 18.18 -1.21
CA PHE A 134 -0.90 17.64 -0.57
C PHE A 134 -0.52 16.48 0.36
N PHE A 135 0.27 15.52 -0.13
CA PHE A 135 0.75 14.40 0.68
C PHE A 135 1.56 14.85 1.91
N THR A 136 2.52 15.79 1.77
CA THR A 136 3.30 16.32 2.90
C THR A 136 2.41 16.94 3.98
N ARG A 137 1.33 17.62 3.57
CA ARG A 137 0.38 18.19 4.53
C ARG A 137 -0.43 17.11 5.25
N GLU A 138 -0.97 16.11 4.54
CA GLU A 138 -1.68 15.01 5.23
C GLU A 138 -0.74 14.20 6.14
N VAL A 139 0.56 14.08 5.80
CA VAL A 139 1.62 13.59 6.71
C VAL A 139 1.74 14.50 7.94
N TRP A 140 1.80 15.82 7.75
CA TRP A 140 1.99 16.79 8.84
C TRP A 140 0.80 16.91 9.80
N GLU A 141 -0.43 16.65 9.34
CA GLU A 141 -1.58 16.56 10.26
C GLU A 141 -1.59 15.25 11.06
N THR A 142 -0.92 14.18 10.57
CA THR A 142 -1.07 12.81 11.12
C THR A 142 0.22 12.15 11.61
N TRP A 143 1.35 12.85 11.55
CA TRP A 143 2.67 12.38 11.97
C TRP A 143 2.70 11.81 13.39
N VAL A 144 1.93 12.35 14.35
CA VAL A 144 1.85 11.80 15.71
C VAL A 144 1.29 10.37 15.68
N SER A 145 0.23 10.12 14.92
CA SER A 145 -0.35 8.78 14.74
C SER A 145 0.65 7.86 14.05
N LEU A 146 1.31 8.33 12.99
CA LEU A 146 2.36 7.58 12.27
C LEU A 146 3.56 7.24 13.17
N LEU A 147 3.96 8.13 14.07
CA LEU A 147 5.08 7.91 15.00
C LEU A 147 4.74 6.94 16.14
N LEU A 148 3.52 6.96 16.66
CA LEU A 148 3.08 6.03 17.72
C LEU A 148 3.13 4.57 17.23
N HIS A 149 2.73 4.33 15.98
CA HIS A 149 2.78 3.01 15.34
C HIS A 149 4.19 2.47 15.05
N LEU A 150 5.22 3.32 15.10
CA LEU A 150 6.61 2.86 15.01
C LEU A 150 7.10 2.24 16.34
N ARG A 151 6.20 2.11 17.32
CA ARG A 151 6.32 1.30 18.53
C ARG A 151 5.11 0.36 18.73
N ASP A 152 4.39 0.01 17.65
CA ASP A 152 3.25 -0.92 17.73
C ASP A 152 3.72 -2.29 18.26
N PRO A 153 3.03 -2.88 19.28
CA PRO A 153 3.31 -4.25 19.73
C PRO A 153 3.07 -5.33 18.65
N ASP A 154 2.29 -5.05 17.60
CA ASP A 154 2.17 -5.94 16.45
C ASP A 154 3.45 -5.92 15.58
N PRO A 155 4.15 -7.06 15.40
CA PRO A 155 5.29 -7.15 14.50
C PRO A 155 4.92 -6.94 13.03
N GLU A 156 3.69 -7.17 12.56
CA GLU A 156 3.35 -6.95 11.14
C GLU A 156 3.17 -5.45 10.83
N ALA A 157 2.38 -4.71 11.62
CA ALA A 157 2.26 -3.25 11.53
C ALA A 157 3.61 -2.53 11.69
N SER A 158 4.41 -2.91 12.69
CA SER A 158 5.70 -2.26 12.95
C SER A 158 6.81 -2.59 11.91
N ASN A 159 6.68 -3.68 11.13
CA ASN A 159 7.66 -4.08 10.12
C ASN A 159 7.21 -3.86 8.66
N VAL A 160 6.13 -3.11 8.40
CA VAL A 160 5.64 -2.82 7.03
C VAL A 160 6.80 -2.37 6.14
N ARG A 161 6.99 -3.10 5.02
CA ARG A 161 8.21 -3.10 4.21
C ARG A 161 7.86 -2.95 2.72
N ALA A 162 8.30 -1.89 2.01
CA ALA A 162 8.05 -1.68 0.55
C ALA A 162 9.26 -2.02 -0.39
N PRO A 163 9.29 -3.19 -1.07
CA PRO A 163 10.89 -4.30 -1.47
C PRO A 163 12.17 -3.95 -2.28
N PRO A 164 13.22 -4.80 -2.11
CA PRO A 164 14.62 -4.37 -2.03
C PRO A 164 15.41 -4.55 -3.35
N PRO A 165 16.67 -4.06 -3.38
CA PRO A 165 17.60 -4.30 -4.47
C PRO A 165 17.95 -5.78 -4.68
N ARG A 166 18.47 -6.09 -5.88
CA ARG A 166 18.60 -7.44 -6.44
C ARG A 166 19.94 -8.11 -6.07
N SER A 167 20.08 -8.61 -4.85
CA SER A 167 21.16 -9.52 -4.43
C SER A 167 20.77 -10.33 -3.18
N TYR A 168 21.67 -11.22 -2.72
CA TYR A 168 21.51 -12.08 -1.53
C TYR A 168 20.50 -13.23 -1.62
N LEU A 169 20.73 -14.14 -2.57
CA LEU A 169 20.47 -15.57 -2.37
C LEU A 169 21.79 -16.33 -2.27
N GLN A 170 22.33 -16.47 -1.04
CA GLN A 170 23.21 -17.61 -0.74
C GLN A 170 23.28 -17.93 0.75
N ASN A 171 23.24 -19.24 1.06
CA ASN A 171 23.69 -19.88 2.30
C ASN A 171 22.98 -19.51 3.63
N CYS A 172 21.73 -19.94 3.78
CA CYS A 172 21.30 -20.67 4.98
C CYS A 172 20.31 -21.79 4.59
N ARG A 173 20.23 -22.86 5.40
CA ARG A 173 19.41 -24.05 5.10
C ARG A 173 17.94 -23.86 5.53
N LYS A 174 17.06 -24.62 4.88
CA LYS A 174 15.59 -24.54 4.95
C LYS A 174 15.05 -24.78 6.37
N PRO A 175 13.90 -24.16 6.70
CA PRO A 175 12.65 -24.92 6.81
C PRO A 175 11.73 -24.68 5.61
N GLN A 176 10.81 -25.61 5.33
CA GLN A 176 9.84 -25.46 4.25
C GLN A 176 8.66 -24.59 4.67
N LYS A 177 8.59 -23.37 4.13
CA LYS A 177 7.35 -22.66 3.81
C LYS A 177 7.46 -22.09 2.40
N GLU A 178 6.35 -22.07 1.66
CA GLU A 178 6.33 -21.68 0.25
C GLU A 178 6.25 -20.15 0.11
N THR A 179 7.39 -19.49 0.28
CA THR A 179 7.47 -18.02 0.20
C THR A 179 7.33 -17.51 -1.23
N ILE A 180 6.13 -17.02 -1.57
CA ILE A 180 5.89 -16.30 -2.83
C ILE A 180 6.61 -14.95 -2.78
N VAL A 181 7.76 -14.87 -3.45
CA VAL A 181 8.53 -13.63 -3.61
C VAL A 181 7.74 -12.66 -4.50
N THR A 182 7.52 -11.43 -4.04
CA THR A 182 7.13 -10.32 -4.91
C THR A 182 8.02 -9.09 -4.69
N SER A 183 8.26 -8.34 -5.76
CA SER A 183 9.13 -7.17 -5.75
C SER A 183 8.50 -6.02 -4.97
N ILE A 184 9.33 -5.35 -4.17
CA ILE A 184 9.13 -4.42 -2.97
C ILE A 184 9.41 -5.20 -0.02
N GLY A 185 9.83 -4.45 1.07
CA GLY A 185 11.16 -4.43 1.76
C GLY A 185 11.79 -3.09 2.29
N LEU A 186 11.39 -1.88 1.87
CA LEU A 186 11.68 -0.56 2.50
C LEU A 186 11.02 -0.53 3.89
N GLY A 187 11.76 -0.80 4.97
CA GLY A 187 11.14 -0.96 6.29
C GLY A 187 10.75 0.34 6.98
N ALA A 188 10.17 0.22 8.17
CA ALA A 188 9.83 1.32 9.06
C ALA A 188 10.92 2.40 9.16
N ALA A 189 12.20 2.03 9.27
CA ALA A 189 13.33 2.98 9.28
C ALA A 189 13.51 3.78 7.96
N GLN A 190 13.11 3.22 6.81
CA GLN A 190 13.10 3.94 5.54
C GLN A 190 11.79 4.70 5.30
N LEU A 191 10.65 4.22 5.83
CA LEU A 191 9.41 5.01 5.86
C LEU A 191 9.60 6.27 6.73
N GLN A 192 10.25 6.12 7.90
CA GLN A 192 10.76 7.20 8.73
C GLN A 192 11.68 8.13 7.94
N TYR A 193 12.65 7.60 7.19
CA TYR A 193 13.57 8.40 6.39
C TYR A 193 12.86 9.22 5.31
N GLU A 194 11.93 8.63 4.54
CA GLU A 194 11.19 9.34 3.48
C GLU A 194 10.20 10.37 4.06
N VAL A 195 9.52 10.04 5.17
CA VAL A 195 8.67 10.99 5.92
C VAL A 195 9.53 12.16 6.45
N TYR A 196 10.61 11.86 7.16
CA TYR A 196 11.55 12.84 7.70
C TYR A 196 12.14 13.73 6.59
N HIS A 197 12.55 13.14 5.46
CA HIS A 197 13.11 13.88 4.33
C HIS A 197 12.04 14.76 3.63
N CYS A 198 10.78 14.34 3.55
CA CYS A 198 9.71 15.21 3.08
C CYS A 198 9.51 16.40 4.03
N LEU A 199 9.42 16.15 5.34
CA LEU A 199 9.22 17.19 6.36
C LEU A 199 10.39 18.19 6.40
N VAL A 200 11.64 17.71 6.42
CA VAL A 200 12.84 18.56 6.39
C VAL A 200 12.90 19.40 5.10
N SER A 201 12.49 18.84 3.95
CA SER A 201 12.53 19.56 2.67
C SER A 201 11.56 20.74 2.56
N GLU A 202 10.49 20.78 3.35
CA GLU A 202 9.57 21.93 3.44
C GLU A 202 9.92 22.87 4.62
N LEU A 203 10.55 22.37 5.70
CA LEU A 203 10.99 23.19 6.84
C LEU A 203 12.27 24.00 6.57
N CYS A 204 13.22 23.48 5.77
CA CYS A 204 14.48 24.16 5.43
C CYS A 204 14.86 23.89 3.97
N PRO A 205 14.41 24.69 2.99
CA PRO A 205 14.54 24.42 1.55
C PRO A 205 15.96 24.63 0.96
N GLY A 206 17.02 24.43 1.76
CA GLY A 206 18.42 24.61 1.35
C GLY A 206 19.37 23.46 1.74
N GLU A 207 19.10 22.70 2.81
CA GLU A 207 20.07 21.73 3.36
C GLU A 207 19.94 20.33 2.73
N THR A 208 20.52 20.16 1.54
CA THR A 208 20.64 18.83 0.88
C THR A 208 21.91 18.07 1.30
N SER A 209 22.24 18.14 2.59
CA SER A 209 23.40 17.46 3.19
C SER A 209 22.99 16.12 3.79
N ARG A 210 23.56 15.00 3.30
CA ARG A 210 23.34 13.68 3.93
C ARG A 210 23.88 13.71 5.38
N PRO A 211 23.12 13.22 6.38
CA PRO A 211 23.63 13.11 7.74
C PRO A 211 24.81 12.12 7.79
N GLN A 212 26.00 12.61 8.14
CA GLN A 212 27.17 11.77 8.35
C GLN A 212 27.25 11.33 9.81
N GLY A 213 27.39 10.03 10.04
CA GLY A 213 27.75 9.46 11.35
C GLY A 213 26.61 9.33 12.36
N LEU A 214 25.80 8.27 12.24
CA LEU A 214 24.93 7.80 13.35
C LEU A 214 24.90 6.27 13.53
N PHE A 215 25.98 5.58 13.19
CA PHE A 215 26.25 4.21 13.63
C PHE A 215 27.74 4.05 13.97
N PRO A 216 28.09 3.33 15.06
CA PRO A 216 29.48 3.19 15.49
C PRO A 216 30.27 2.30 14.52
N ARG A 217 31.56 2.61 14.34
CA ARG A 217 32.49 1.68 13.69
C ARG A 217 32.70 0.48 14.59
N THR A 218 32.44 -0.72 14.08
CA THR A 218 32.90 -1.96 14.73
C THR A 218 34.42 -2.04 14.58
N GLU A 219 35.15 -1.85 15.67
CA GLU A 219 36.58 -2.11 15.69
C GLU A 219 36.83 -3.62 15.53
N LYS A 220 37.69 -3.97 14.59
CA LYS A 220 38.43 -5.23 14.59
C LYS A 220 39.91 -4.84 14.64
N GLY A 221 40.60 -5.29 15.68
CA GLY A 221 41.97 -4.90 15.93
C GLY A 221 42.99 -5.54 14.99
N ALA A 222 44.20 -5.02 15.10
CA ALA A 222 45.46 -5.68 14.80
C ALA A 222 46.35 -5.51 16.05
#